data_AF-A0A7D9IJT2-F1
#
_entry.id   AF-A0A7D9IJT2-F1
#
_cell.length_a   1.000
_cell.length_b   1.000
_cell.length_c   1.000
_cell.angle_alpha   90.00
_cell.angle_beta   90.00
_cell.angle_gamma   90.00
#
_symmetry.space_group_name_H-M   'P 1'
#
loop_
_entity.id
_entity.type
_entity.pdbx_description
1 polymer ?
#
loop_
_entity_poly.entity_id
_entity_poly.type
_entity_poly.pdbx_seq_one_letter_code
_entity_poly.pdbx_strand_id
1 'polypeptide(L)'
;MNECLLNNGGCEQTCRNVPGSCQCGCHSGYRLSNDMKTCQDIDECTDFPTICGHNCTNTPGGYKCTCPPGTRSIDNGGLCL
;
A
#
# COMPACT_ATOMS: atom_id res chain seq x y z
N MET A 1 1.08 -13.94 -26.77
CA MET A 1 1.71 -14.65 -25.65
C MET A 1 1.09 -14.09 -24.37
N ASN A 2 1.10 -14.86 -23.27
CA ASN A 2 0.71 -14.32 -21.97
C ASN A 2 1.89 -14.49 -21.01
N GLU A 3 2.66 -13.43 -20.87
CA GLU A 3 3.87 -13.35 -20.06
C GLU A 3 3.58 -13.51 -18.57
N CYS A 4 2.35 -13.20 -18.13
CA CYS A 4 1.93 -13.39 -16.74
C CYS A 4 1.85 -14.87 -16.33
N LEU A 5 1.70 -15.80 -17.29
CA LEU A 5 1.70 -17.24 -17.00
C LEU A 5 3.09 -17.76 -16.62
N LEU A 6 4.15 -17.00 -16.93
CA LEU A 6 5.52 -17.35 -16.60
C LEU A 6 6.06 -16.41 -15.53
N ASN A 7 6.25 -16.94 -14.31
CA ASN A 7 6.78 -16.19 -13.17
C ASN A 7 6.08 -14.82 -12.95
N ASN A 8 4.76 -14.75 -13.17
CA ASN A 8 3.98 -13.52 -13.05
C ASN A 8 4.52 -12.34 -13.89
N GLY A 9 5.17 -12.57 -15.03
CA GLY A 9 5.85 -11.51 -15.81
C GLY A 9 7.08 -10.91 -15.09
N GLY A 10 7.50 -11.51 -13.99
CA GLY A 10 8.47 -10.96 -13.04
C GLY A 10 7.89 -9.88 -12.12
N CYS A 11 6.57 -9.68 -12.10
CA CYS A 11 5.91 -8.75 -11.20
C CYS A 11 5.89 -9.33 -9.77
N GLU A 12 6.18 -8.49 -8.78
CA GLU A 12 6.11 -8.89 -7.37
C GLU A 12 4.69 -9.27 -6.95
N GLN A 13 3.71 -8.47 -7.38
CA GLN A 13 2.33 -8.58 -6.90
C GLN A 13 1.37 -8.98 -8.03
N THR A 14 0.91 -8.02 -8.84
CA THR A 14 -0.07 -8.29 -9.90
C THR A 14 0.55 -8.14 -11.28
N CYS A 15 0.12 -8.98 -12.23
CA CYS A 15 0.52 -8.91 -13.63
C CYS A 15 -0.71 -8.81 -14.53
N ARG A 16 -0.70 -7.82 -15.42
CA ARG A 16 -1.69 -7.63 -16.46
C ARG A 16 -1.05 -7.88 -17.82
N ASN A 17 -1.53 -8.90 -18.51
CA ASN A 17 -1.08 -9.18 -19.88
C ASN A 17 -1.59 -8.09 -20.83
N VAL A 18 -0.71 -7.55 -21.68
CA VAL A 18 -1.06 -6.53 -22.68
C VAL A 18 -0.50 -6.95 -24.06
N PRO A 19 -1.03 -6.42 -25.18
CA PRO A 19 -0.47 -6.76 -26.48
C PRO A 19 1.03 -6.40 -26.57
N GLY A 20 1.87 -7.42 -26.76
CA GLY A 20 3.32 -7.27 -26.92
C GLY A 20 4.14 -7.15 -25.63
N SER A 21 3.52 -7.21 -24.44
CA SER A 21 4.24 -7.20 -23.15
C SER A 21 3.34 -7.58 -21.95
N CYS A 22 3.81 -7.32 -20.74
CA CYS A 22 3.01 -7.31 -19.51
C CYS A 22 3.21 -6.02 -18.72
N GLN A 23 2.23 -5.64 -17.91
CA GLN A 23 2.33 -4.53 -16.97
C GLN A 23 2.16 -5.04 -15.54
N CYS A 24 3.08 -4.67 -14.66
CA CYS A 24 2.96 -4.96 -13.25
C CYS A 24 2.10 -3.92 -12.54
N GLY A 25 1.43 -4.34 -11.49
CA GLY A 25 0.68 -3.48 -10.58
C GLY A 25 0.82 -3.93 -9.14
N CYS A 26 0.49 -3.04 -8.21
CA CYS A 26 0.55 -3.30 -6.79
C CYS A 26 -0.85 -3.31 -6.18
N HIS A 27 -1.01 -4.04 -5.08
CA HIS A 27 -2.21 -3.99 -4.25
C HIS A 27 -2.37 -2.62 -3.60
N SER A 28 -3.55 -2.32 -3.08
CA SER A 28 -3.78 -1.12 -2.28
C SER A 28 -2.79 -1.04 -1.11
N GLY A 29 -2.31 0.16 -0.80
CA GLY A 29 -1.26 0.38 0.21
C GLY A 29 0.18 0.24 -0.34
N TYR A 30 0.35 -0.02 -1.63
CA TYR A 30 1.66 -0.15 -2.25
C TYR A 30 1.79 0.72 -3.52
N ARG A 31 3.00 1.20 -3.79
CA ARG A 31 3.37 1.91 -5.01
C ARG A 31 4.35 1.11 -5.84
N LEU A 32 4.17 1.15 -7.16
CA LEU A 32 5.10 0.51 -8.09
C LEU A 32 6.45 1.23 -8.06
N SER A 33 7.52 0.47 -7.86
CA SER A 33 8.89 0.96 -7.84
C SER A 33 9.39 1.34 -9.24
N ASN A 34 10.53 2.01 -9.29
CA ASN A 34 11.14 2.49 -10.54
C ASN A 34 11.58 1.37 -11.49
N ASP A 35 11.73 0.14 -10.99
CA ASP A 35 12.00 -1.04 -11.81
C ASP A 35 10.75 -1.57 -12.55
N MET A 36 9.59 -0.94 -12.34
CA MET A 36 8.29 -1.31 -12.91
C MET A 36 7.84 -2.73 -12.56
N LYS A 37 8.40 -3.34 -11.49
CA LYS A 37 8.14 -4.75 -11.11
C LYS A 37 7.91 -4.95 -9.62
N THR A 38 8.64 -4.23 -8.76
CA THR A 38 8.53 -4.34 -7.32
C THR A 38 7.53 -3.33 -6.75
N CYS A 39 6.96 -3.65 -5.61
CA CYS A 39 5.94 -2.89 -4.92
C CYS A 39 6.46 -2.46 -3.56
N GLN A 40 6.65 -1.15 -3.39
CA GLN A 40 7.02 -0.59 -2.11
C GLN A 40 5.78 -0.23 -1.33
N ASP A 41 5.78 -0.59 -0.06
CA ASP A 41 4.79 -0.14 0.90
C ASP A 41 4.72 1.39 0.91
N ILE A 42 3.51 1.93 0.94
CA ILE A 42 3.28 3.36 1.10
C ILE A 42 3.27 3.63 2.59
N ASP A 43 4.24 4.39 3.09
CA ASP A 43 4.23 4.80 4.49
C ASP A 43 3.24 5.96 4.67
N GLU A 44 1.99 5.65 5.00
CA GLU A 44 0.97 6.68 5.14
C GLU A 44 1.22 7.60 6.33
N CYS A 45 1.98 7.17 7.34
CA CYS A 45 2.34 8.03 8.46
C CYS A 45 3.30 9.15 8.03
N THR A 46 4.18 8.85 7.08
CA THR A 46 5.15 9.80 6.54
C THR A 46 4.56 10.64 5.40
N ASP A 47 3.87 10.00 4.45
CA ASP A 47 3.29 10.67 3.28
C ASP A 47 2.03 11.49 3.65
N PHE A 48 1.29 11.08 4.69
CA PHE A 48 0.07 11.74 5.17
C PHE A 48 0.12 11.96 6.69
N PRO A 49 0.90 12.93 7.20
CA PRO A 49 1.12 13.11 8.64
C PRO A 49 -0.15 13.46 9.43
N THR A 50 -1.21 13.91 8.77
CA THR A 50 -2.52 14.22 9.39
C THR A 50 -3.52 13.06 9.32
N ILE A 51 -3.10 11.87 8.87
CA ILE A 51 -3.99 10.71 8.69
C ILE A 51 -4.47 10.11 10.02
N CYS A 52 -3.67 10.28 11.09
CA CYS A 52 -4.05 9.92 12.45
C CYS A 52 -4.15 11.17 13.31
N GLY A 53 -5.11 11.19 14.23
CA GLY A 53 -5.23 12.29 15.21
C GLY A 53 -4.21 12.22 16.35
N HIS A 54 -3.47 11.11 16.48
CA HIS A 54 -2.49 10.91 17.53
C HIS A 54 -1.29 10.08 17.08
N ASN A 55 -1.19 8.80 17.49
CA ASN A 55 -0.07 7.96 17.08
C ASN A 55 -0.39 7.23 15.78
N CYS A 56 0.55 7.24 14.83
CA CYS A 56 0.49 6.49 13.59
C CYS A 56 1.61 5.44 13.59
N THR A 57 1.30 4.22 13.17
CA THR A 57 2.29 3.17 12.94
C THR A 57 2.07 2.59 11.57
N ASN A 58 3.09 2.71 10.71
CA ASN A 58 3.06 2.13 9.38
C ASN A 58 3.10 0.60 9.45
N THR A 59 2.39 -0.08 8.55
CA THR A 59 2.31 -1.54 8.46
C THR A 59 2.32 -1.98 7.00
N PRO A 60 2.72 -3.22 6.67
CA PRO A 60 2.66 -3.66 5.28
C PRO A 60 1.23 -3.61 4.71
N GLY A 61 1.02 -2.76 3.71
CA GLY A 61 -0.23 -2.54 3.00
C GLY A 61 -1.19 -1.55 3.66
N GLY A 62 -0.75 -0.82 4.69
CA GLY A 62 -1.60 0.16 5.38
C GLY A 62 -0.99 0.72 6.65
N TYR A 63 -1.80 1.31 7.50
CA TYR A 63 -1.34 1.92 8.75
C TYR A 63 -2.31 1.64 9.89
N LYS A 64 -1.82 1.84 11.11
CA LYS A 64 -2.62 1.75 12.33
C LYS A 64 -2.53 3.05 13.12
N CYS A 65 -3.67 3.69 13.32
CA CYS A 65 -3.78 4.76 14.29
C CYS A 65 -4.04 4.19 15.69
N THR A 66 -3.35 4.71 16.69
CA THR A 66 -3.62 4.40 18.10
C THR A 66 -3.92 5.69 18.87
N CYS A 67 -5.03 5.63 19.62
CA CYS A 67 -5.46 6.71 20.49
C CYS A 67 -4.94 6.49 21.92
N PRO A 68 -4.74 7.57 22.70
CA PRO A 68 -4.32 7.45 24.09
C PRO A 68 -5.35 6.68 24.94
N PRO A 69 -4.93 6.06 26.06
CA PRO A 69 -5.82 5.32 26.94
C PRO A 69 -7.05 6.14 27.34
N GLY A 70 -8.23 5.53 27.25
CA GLY A 70 -9.50 6.19 27.58
C GLY A 70 -10.18 6.90 26.40
N THR A 71 -9.51 7.01 25.24
CA THR A 71 -10.09 7.59 24.03
C THR A 71 -10.27 6.53 22.93
N ARG A 72 -11.17 6.78 21.98
CA ARG A 72 -11.48 5.86 20.86
C ARG A 72 -11.42 6.59 19.53
N SER A 73 -10.98 5.89 18.48
CA SER A 73 -11.05 6.39 17.11
C SER A 73 -12.49 6.33 16.61
N ILE A 74 -13.01 7.45 16.08
CA ILE A 74 -14.38 7.55 15.57
C ILE A 74 -14.48 7.81 14.05
N ASP A 75 -13.38 8.15 13.38
CA ASP A 75 -13.35 8.39 11.93
C ASP A 75 -12.13 7.71 11.28
N ASN A 76 -12.24 6.42 10.93
CA ASN A 76 -11.15 5.62 10.31
C ASN A 76 -9.74 5.75 10.95
N GLY A 77 -9.65 6.19 12.22
CA GLY A 77 -8.38 6.46 12.90
C GLY A 77 -7.93 7.94 12.95
N GLY A 78 -8.57 8.83 12.20
CA GLY A 78 -8.23 10.25 12.11
C GLY A 78 -8.64 11.12 13.32
N LEU A 79 -9.69 10.74 14.05
CA LEU A 79 -10.17 11.50 15.22
C LEU A 79 -10.28 10.61 16.46
N CYS A 80 -9.58 10.99 17.53
CA CYS A 80 -9.66 10.37 18.86
C CYS A 80 -10.53 11.24 19.78
N LEU A 81 -11.55 10.64 20.41
CA LEU A 81 -12.40 11.25 21.44
C LEU A 81 -12.34 10.49 22.75
#